data_AF-A0A6B3HEH4-F1
#
_entry.id   AF-A0A6B3HEH4-F1
#
_cell.length_a   1.000
_cell.length_b   1.000
_cell.length_c   1.000
_cell.angle_alpha   90.00
_cell.angle_beta   90.00
_cell.angle_gamma   90.00
#
_symmetry.space_group_name_H-M   'P 1'
#
loop_
_entity.id
_entity.type
_entity.pdbx_description
1 polymer ?
#
loop_
_entity_poly.entity_id
_entity_poly.type
_entity_poly.pdbx_seq_one_letter_code
_entity_poly.pdbx_strand_id
1 'polypeptide(L)'
;STRLRMLVAAGTAFGLLEIAASLSPNVWLFSILLVPIGMLGLTTNITANTSVQMAADPEMRGRVMSLYMMVFAGGTPVGAPIVGWISDTYGARIGFAAGGAISVIAALGVGFALARVGGLRLKVDLRPGRPHVRFVQRKQLATAA
;
A
#
# COMPACT_ATOMS: atom_id res chain seq x y z
N SER A 1 1.68 -13.23 -5.21
CA SER A 1 0.44 -12.79 -5.90
C SER A 1 0.67 -11.43 -6.58
N THR A 2 0.28 -11.27 -7.85
CA THR A 2 0.52 -10.03 -8.64
C THR A 2 -0.14 -8.80 -8.02
N ARG A 3 -1.37 -8.93 -7.52
CA ARG A 3 -2.10 -7.84 -6.83
C ARG A 3 -1.38 -7.32 -5.59
N LEU A 4 -0.75 -8.21 -4.83
CA LEU A 4 -0.03 -7.82 -3.63
C LEU A 4 1.25 -7.06 -3.94
N ARG A 5 1.99 -7.51 -4.97
CA ARG A 5 3.14 -6.76 -5.48
C ARG A 5 2.73 -5.39 -6.00
N MET A 6 1.60 -5.31 -6.71
CA MET A 6 1.05 -4.06 -7.20
C MET A 6 0.64 -3.14 -6.05
N LEU A 7 0.01 -3.66 -4.99
CA LEU A 7 -0.39 -2.88 -3.82
C LEU A 7 0.83 -2.31 -3.07
N VAL A 8 1.85 -3.13 -2.82
CA VAL A 8 3.09 -2.68 -2.17
C VAL A 8 3.84 -1.67 -3.04
N ALA A 9 3.96 -1.93 -4.35
CA ALA A 9 4.63 -1.03 -5.28
C ALA A 9 3.89 0.31 -5.42
N ALA A 10 2.56 0.29 -5.58
CA ALA A 10 1.73 1.49 -5.69
C ALA A 10 1.74 2.30 -4.39
N GLY A 11 1.63 1.64 -3.23
CA GLY A 11 1.70 2.30 -1.92
C GLY A 11 3.07 2.93 -1.65
N THR A 12 4.15 2.23 -2.02
CA THR A 12 5.52 2.77 -1.91
C THR A 12 5.71 3.96 -2.85
N ALA A 13 5.30 3.84 -4.12
CA ALA A 13 5.39 4.92 -5.10
C ALA A 13 4.55 6.14 -4.69
N PHE A 14 3.37 5.91 -4.13
CA PHE A 14 2.50 6.95 -3.58
C PHE A 14 3.21 7.74 -2.47
N GLY A 15 3.75 7.05 -1.46
CA GLY A 15 4.45 7.73 -0.36
C GLY A 15 5.74 8.44 -0.80
N LEU A 16 6.49 7.86 -1.76
CA LEU A 16 7.66 8.53 -2.34
C LEU A 16 7.28 9.80 -3.11
N LEU A 17 6.15 9.80 -3.82
CA LEU A 17 5.63 10.98 -4.51
C LEU A 17 5.16 12.06 -3.56
N GLU A 18 4.53 11.71 -2.43
CA GLU A 18 4.18 12.68 -1.38
C GLU A 18 5.42 13.35 -0.79
N ILE A 19 6.48 12.56 -0.51
CA ILE A 19 7.77 13.11 -0.06
C ILE A 19 8.40 13.99 -1.14
N ALA A 20 8.37 13.58 -2.41
CA ALA A 20 8.88 14.40 -3.51
C ALA A 20 8.08 15.72 -3.65
N ALA A 21 6.76 15.68 -3.47
CA ALA A 21 5.91 16.86 -3.48
C ALA A 21 6.20 17.80 -2.29
N SER A 22 6.55 17.26 -1.11
CA SER A 22 6.94 18.07 0.05
C SER A 22 8.18 18.95 -0.21
N LEU A 23 9.09 18.46 -1.07
CA LEU A 23 10.33 19.14 -1.45
C LEU A 23 10.12 20.16 -2.57
N SER A 24 8.94 20.19 -3.20
CA SER A 24 8.68 21.04 -4.37
C SER A 24 8.73 22.53 -4.00
N PRO A 25 9.60 23.36 -4.60
CA PRO A 25 9.72 24.77 -4.21
C PRO A 25 8.54 25.62 -4.71
N ASN A 26 7.87 25.20 -5.79
CA ASN A 26 6.83 25.97 -6.47
C ASN A 26 5.44 25.28 -6.38
N VAL A 27 4.39 26.06 -6.09
CA VAL A 27 2.99 25.62 -6.04
C VAL A 27 2.53 24.97 -7.35
N TRP A 28 3.01 25.45 -8.50
CA TRP A 28 2.66 24.85 -9.79
C TRP A 28 3.17 23.42 -9.93
N LEU A 29 4.40 23.16 -9.49
CA LEU A 29 4.98 21.82 -9.50
C LEU A 29 4.26 20.91 -8.51
N PHE A 30 3.93 21.43 -7.33
CA PHE A 30 3.12 20.74 -6.33
C PHE A 30 1.77 20.30 -6.90
N SER A 31 1.04 21.22 -7.55
CA SER A 31 -0.27 20.94 -8.16
C SER A 31 -0.19 19.88 -9.26
N ILE A 32 0.87 19.90 -10.07
CA ILE A 32 1.09 18.87 -11.10
C ILE A 32 1.35 17.50 -10.45
N LEU A 33 2.12 17.45 -9.36
CA LEU A 33 2.41 16.21 -8.62
C LEU A 33 1.18 15.63 -7.91
N LEU A 34 0.16 16.43 -7.59
CA LEU A 34 -1.09 15.92 -7.02
C LEU A 34 -1.83 14.97 -7.97
N VAL A 35 -1.67 15.12 -9.28
CA VAL A 35 -2.30 14.23 -10.28
C VAL A 35 -1.81 12.78 -10.14
N PRO A 36 -0.50 12.48 -10.25
CA PRO A 36 -0.01 11.12 -10.04
C PRO A 36 -0.18 10.62 -8.60
N ILE A 37 -0.10 11.50 -7.60
CA ILE A 37 -0.41 11.15 -6.20
C ILE A 37 -1.84 10.63 -6.08
N GLY A 38 -2.83 11.38 -6.58
CA GLY A 38 -4.23 10.97 -6.56
C GLY A 38 -4.47 9.65 -7.30
N MET A 39 -3.85 9.47 -8.48
CA MET A 39 -3.97 8.24 -9.27
C MET A 39 -3.43 7.02 -8.52
N LEU A 40 -2.26 7.12 -7.89
CA LEU A 40 -1.67 6.02 -7.12
C LEU A 40 -2.44 5.76 -5.82
N GLY A 41 -2.94 6.80 -5.17
CA GLY A 41 -3.79 6.70 -3.99
C GLY A 41 -5.08 5.92 -4.28
N LEU A 42 -5.80 6.30 -5.34
CA LEU A 42 -6.99 5.59 -5.80
C LEU A 42 -6.68 4.15 -6.21
N THR A 43 -5.59 3.93 -6.94
CA THR A 43 -5.16 2.58 -7.36
C THR A 43 -4.90 1.69 -6.15
N THR A 44 -4.21 2.21 -5.13
CA THR A 44 -3.91 1.50 -3.88
C THR A 44 -5.20 1.18 -3.13
N ASN A 45 -6.12 2.15 -3.01
CA ASN A 45 -7.39 1.98 -2.32
C ASN A 45 -8.27 0.90 -2.98
N ILE A 46 -8.47 0.99 -4.29
CA ILE A 46 -9.27 0.02 -5.07
C ILE A 46 -8.65 -1.38 -4.99
N THR A 47 -7.33 -1.48 -5.14
CA THR A 47 -6.62 -2.76 -5.08
C THR A 47 -6.72 -3.40 -3.69
N ALA A 48 -6.61 -2.60 -2.62
CA ALA A 48 -6.77 -3.07 -1.24
C ALA A 48 -8.19 -3.58 -0.99
N ASN A 49 -9.21 -2.78 -1.31
CA ASN A 49 -10.62 -3.15 -1.17
C ASN A 49 -10.92 -4.48 -1.90
N THR A 50 -10.48 -4.58 -3.16
CA THR A 50 -10.70 -5.77 -3.99
C THR A 50 -9.96 -6.98 -3.42
N SER A 51 -8.74 -6.79 -2.90
CA SER A 51 -7.95 -7.88 -2.31
C SER A 51 -8.60 -8.44 -1.05
N VAL A 52 -9.14 -7.57 -0.19
CA VAL A 52 -9.88 -7.98 1.02
C VAL A 52 -11.15 -8.74 0.64
N GLN A 53 -11.92 -8.24 -0.33
CA GLN A 53 -13.14 -8.89 -0.79
C GLN A 53 -12.90 -10.28 -1.40
N MET A 54 -11.84 -10.41 -2.20
CA MET A 54 -11.47 -11.67 -2.86
C MET A 54 -10.84 -12.69 -1.91
N ALA A 55 -10.25 -12.23 -0.81
CA ALA A 55 -9.68 -13.10 0.23
C ALA A 55 -10.75 -13.62 1.21
N ALA A 56 -11.90 -12.97 1.29
CA ALA A 56 -12.99 -13.36 2.18
C ALA A 56 -13.93 -14.39 1.55
N ASP A 57 -14.32 -15.40 2.33
CA ASP A 57 -15.33 -16.37 1.95
C ASP A 57 -16.69 -15.67 1.69
N PRO A 58 -17.48 -16.12 0.70
CA PRO A 58 -18.72 -15.45 0.29
C PRO A 58 -19.67 -15.11 1.44
N GLU A 59 -19.84 -16.04 2.40
CA GLU A 59 -20.71 -15.90 3.56
C GLU A 59 -20.20 -14.86 4.59
N MET A 60 -18.89 -14.61 4.62
CA MET A 60 -18.24 -13.75 5.60
C MET A 60 -17.85 -12.38 5.05
N ARG A 61 -18.00 -12.14 3.74
CA ARG A 61 -17.64 -10.87 3.08
C ARG A 61 -18.21 -9.64 3.77
N GLY A 62 -19.49 -9.70 4.18
CA GLY A 62 -20.14 -8.59 4.88
C GLY A 62 -19.48 -8.27 6.23
N ARG A 63 -19.11 -9.29 7.00
CA ARG A 63 -18.42 -9.15 8.29
C ARG A 63 -16.98 -8.67 8.12
N VAL A 64 -16.26 -9.17 7.12
CA VAL A 64 -14.89 -8.74 6.82
C VAL A 64 -14.87 -7.28 6.37
N MET A 65 -15.79 -6.90 5.47
CA MET A 65 -15.88 -5.53 4.98
C MET A 65 -16.34 -4.55 6.06
N SER A 66 -17.20 -4.95 7.00
CA SER A 66 -17.58 -4.07 8.12
C SER A 66 -16.40 -3.79 9.04
N LEU A 67 -15.60 -4.81 9.38
CA LEU A 67 -14.35 -4.62 10.13
C LEU A 67 -13.35 -3.76 9.36
N TYR A 68 -13.21 -3.99 8.05
CA TYR A 68 -12.35 -3.18 7.19
C TYR A 68 -12.78 -1.71 7.17
N MET A 69 -14.07 -1.44 7.00
CA MET A 69 -14.64 -0.08 7.04
C MET A 69 -14.52 0.55 8.43
N MET A 70 -14.68 -0.22 9.51
CA MET A 70 -14.49 0.25 10.89
C MET A 70 -13.05 0.71 11.11
N VAL A 71 -12.06 -0.04 10.65
CA VAL A 71 -10.66 0.36 10.73
C VAL A 71 -10.38 1.58 9.86
N PHE A 72 -10.89 1.61 8.63
CA PHE A 72 -10.68 2.71 7.69
C PHE A 72 -11.29 4.02 8.22
N ALA A 73 -12.57 3.99 8.57
CA ALA A 73 -13.30 5.15 9.09
C ALA A 73 -12.86 5.53 10.50
N GLY A 74 -12.45 4.56 11.33
CA GLY A 74 -11.95 4.80 12.68
C GLY A 74 -10.53 5.37 12.71
N GLY A 75 -9.71 5.09 11.69
CA GLY A 75 -8.36 5.64 11.56
C GLY A 75 -8.35 7.12 11.18
N THR A 76 -9.29 7.56 10.33
CA THR A 76 -9.38 8.96 9.88
C THR A 76 -9.52 10.00 11.01
N PRO A 77 -10.44 9.88 11.98
CA PRO A 77 -10.57 10.86 13.06
C PRO A 77 -9.36 10.90 14.00
N VAL A 78 -8.51 9.88 13.99
CA VAL A 78 -7.23 9.87 14.71
C VAL A 78 -6.12 10.50 13.87
N GLY A 79 -6.02 10.11 12.60
CA GLY A 79 -4.99 10.59 11.68
C GLY A 79 -5.16 12.06 11.29
N ALA A 80 -6.39 12.51 11.04
CA ALA A 80 -6.67 13.87 10.55
C ALA A 80 -6.22 14.96 11.54
N PRO A 81 -6.51 14.89 12.85
CA PRO A 81 -5.99 15.86 13.82
C PRO A 81 -4.47 15.83 13.95
N ILE A 82 -3.84 14.65 13.88
CA ILE A 82 -2.38 14.52 13.97
C ILE A 82 -1.71 15.19 12.77
N VAL A 83 -2.17 14.86 11.55
CA VAL A 83 -1.64 15.45 10.32
C VAL A 83 -1.98 16.95 10.24
N GLY A 84 -3.16 17.36 10.69
CA GLY A 84 -3.56 18.76 10.80
C GLY A 84 -2.63 19.54 11.73
N TRP A 85 -2.41 19.05 12.95
CA TRP A 85 -1.50 19.68 13.91
C TRP A 85 -0.07 19.79 13.40
N ILE A 86 0.44 18.74 12.74
CA ILE A 86 1.77 18.77 12.09
C ILE A 86 1.79 19.84 10.99
N SER A 87 0.75 19.91 10.18
CA SER A 87 0.65 20.86 9.07
C SER A 87 0.51 22.31 9.55
N ASP A 88 -0.18 22.54 10.67
CA ASP A 88 -0.34 23.86 11.28
C ASP A 88 0.96 24.33 11.94
N THR A 89 1.67 23.42 12.61
CA THR A 89 2.89 23.76 13.37
C THR A 89 4.13 23.87 12.47
N TYR A 90 4.26 22.97 11.50
CA TYR A 90 5.46 22.82 10.68
C TYR A 90 5.24 23.14 9.19
N GLY A 91 4.01 23.48 8.82
CA GLY A 91 3.61 23.76 7.45
C GLY A 91 3.17 22.51 6.68
N ALA A 92 2.32 22.71 5.67
CA ALA A 92 1.74 21.65 4.86
C ALA A 92 2.79 20.71 4.22
N ARG A 93 3.97 21.24 3.86
CA ARG A 93 5.05 20.44 3.27
C ARG A 93 5.50 19.31 4.21
N ILE A 94 5.68 19.62 5.49
CA ILE A 94 6.07 18.62 6.49
C ILE A 94 4.92 17.64 6.74
N GLY A 95 3.67 18.09 6.66
CA GLY A 95 2.49 17.21 6.64
C GLY A 95 2.53 16.17 5.53
N PHE A 96 2.82 16.58 4.29
CA PHE A 96 2.99 15.67 3.15
C PHE A 96 4.19 14.72 3.33
N ALA A 97 5.31 15.21 3.84
CA ALA A 97 6.48 14.36 4.11
C ALA A 97 6.17 13.29 5.17
N ALA A 98 5.46 13.66 6.25
CA ALA A 98 5.06 12.75 7.30
C ALA A 98 4.06 11.69 6.80
N GLY A 99 3.03 12.12 6.05
CA GLY A 99 2.07 11.22 5.40
C GLY A 99 2.76 10.22 4.46
N GLY A 100 3.66 10.72 3.61
CA GLY A 100 4.43 9.90 2.69
C GLY A 100 5.33 8.90 3.40
N ALA A 101 6.02 9.31 4.48
CA ALA A 101 6.83 8.43 5.30
C ALA A 101 6.01 7.31 5.96
N ILE A 102 4.85 7.65 6.54
CA ILE A 102 3.93 6.67 7.13
C ILE A 102 3.46 5.68 6.05
N SER A 103 3.11 6.17 4.87
CA SER A 103 2.66 5.33 3.75
C SER A 103 3.75 4.36 3.27
N VAL A 104 4.99 4.82 3.12
CA VAL A 104 6.13 3.96 2.76
C VAL A 104 6.39 2.91 3.84
N ILE A 105 6.42 3.31 5.12
CA ILE A 105 6.64 2.40 6.25
C ILE A 105 5.53 1.34 6.31
N ALA A 106 4.28 1.75 6.14
CA ALA A 106 3.14 0.84 6.11
C ALA A 106 3.22 -0.13 4.92
N ALA A 107 3.53 0.36 3.72
CA ALA A 107 3.65 -0.48 2.52
C ALA A 107 4.77 -1.52 2.66
N LEU A 108 5.94 -1.11 3.16
CA LEU A 108 7.07 -2.00 3.42
C LEU A 108 6.78 -2.98 4.56
N GLY A 109 6.17 -2.51 5.65
CA GLY A 109 5.78 -3.32 6.79
C GLY A 109 4.77 -4.41 6.41
N VAL A 110 3.75 -4.06 5.63
CA VAL A 110 2.77 -5.02 5.07
C VAL A 110 3.46 -5.99 4.11
N GLY A 111 4.33 -5.50 3.22
CA GLY A 111 5.12 -6.34 2.32
C GLY A 111 5.98 -7.35 3.07
N PHE A 112 6.63 -6.92 4.15
CA PHE A 112 7.47 -7.75 5.01
C PHE A 112 6.66 -8.74 5.85
N ALA A 113 5.58 -8.29 6.49
CA ALA A 113 4.69 -9.14 7.27
C ALA A 113 4.07 -10.23 6.41
N LEU A 114 3.66 -9.92 5.18
CA LEU A 114 3.12 -10.91 4.25
C LEU A 114 4.19 -11.86 3.71
N ALA A 115 5.43 -11.41 3.54
CA ALA A 115 6.55 -12.29 3.24
C ALA A 115 6.85 -13.27 4.39
N ARG A 116 6.76 -12.80 5.64
CA ARG A 116 6.96 -13.59 6.87
C ARG A 116 5.82 -14.59 7.13
N VAL A 117 4.57 -14.12 7.12
CA VAL A 117 3.37 -14.92 7.48
C VAL A 117 2.94 -15.84 6.33
N GLY A 118 3.18 -15.44 5.06
CA GLY A 118 2.76 -16.19 3.89
C GLY A 118 3.63 -17.39 3.50
N GLY A 119 4.80 -17.61 4.13
CA GLY A 119 5.71 -18.72 3.77
C GLY A 119 6.13 -18.73 2.29
N LEU A 120 6.08 -17.58 1.61
CA LEU A 120 6.40 -17.43 0.19
C LEU A 120 7.91 -17.29 0.05
N ARG A 121 8.62 -18.39 -0.22
CA ARG A 121 10.00 -18.33 -0.70
C ARG A 121 10.03 -17.52 -2.00
N LEU A 122 10.72 -16.39 -1.95
CA LEU A 122 11.03 -15.53 -3.09
C LEU A 122 11.91 -16.33 -4.06
N LYS A 123 11.32 -17.05 -5.03
CA LYS A 123 12.08 -17.64 -6.14
C LYS A 123 12.25 -16.54 -7.19
N VAL A 124 13.34 -15.79 -7.08
CA VAL A 124 13.77 -14.85 -8.12
C VAL A 124 14.62 -15.65 -9.10
N ASP A 125 13.98 -16.17 -10.14
CA ASP A 125 14.71 -16.79 -11.25
C ASP A 125 15.20 -15.66 -12.17
N LEU A 126 16.40 -15.14 -11.88
CA LEU A 126 17.13 -14.20 -12.74
C LEU A 126 17.83 -14.99 -13.85
N ARG A 127 17.06 -15.50 -14.81
CA ARG A 127 17.60 -15.93 -16.11
C ARG A 127 17.42 -14.79 -17.13
N PRO A 128 18.49 -14.35 -17.81
CA PRO A 128 18.38 -13.27 -18.80
C PRO A 128 17.47 -13.73 -19.94
N GLY A 129 16.34 -13.02 -20.15
CA GLY A 129 15.56 -13.13 -21.40
C GLY A 129 14.05 -13.31 -21.31
N ARG A 130 13.44 -13.74 -20.19
CA ARG A 130 11.95 -13.84 -20.06
C ARG A 130 11.47 -13.67 -18.62
N PRO A 131 10.98 -12.49 -18.18
CA PRO A 131 10.61 -12.26 -16.79
C PRO A 131 9.21 -12.82 -16.50
N HIS A 132 9.12 -14.08 -16.06
CA HIS A 132 7.88 -14.66 -15.52
C HIS A 132 8.05 -14.97 -14.04
N VAL A 133 7.50 -14.12 -13.17
CA VAL A 133 7.48 -14.36 -11.72
C VAL A 133 6.16 -15.06 -11.37
N ARG A 134 6.19 -16.38 -11.12
CA ARG A 134 5.02 -17.16 -10.71
C ARG A 134 5.18 -17.61 -9.24
N PHE A 135 4.20 -17.27 -8.41
CA PHE A 135 4.13 -17.70 -7.01
C PHE A 135 3.47 -19.08 -6.94
N VAL A 136 4.14 -20.09 -6.36
CA VAL A 136 3.59 -21.45 -6.17
C VAL A 136 3.53 -21.79 -4.67
N GLN A 137 2.42 -22.42 -4.26
CA GLN A 137 1.99 -22.66 -2.88
C GLN A 137 2.60 -23.96 -2.32
N ARG A 138 3.10 -23.95 -1.07
CA ARG A 138 3.89 -25.04 -0.44
C ARG A 138 3.14 -26.37 -0.22
N LYS A 139 1.81 -26.41 -0.34
CA LYS A 139 1.02 -27.62 0.00
C LYS A 139 1.22 -28.79 -0.98
N GLN A 140 1.63 -28.55 -2.22
CA GLN A 140 1.67 -29.62 -3.24
C GLN A 140 2.85 -30.58 -3.15
N LEU A 141 3.93 -30.23 -2.43
CA LEU A 141 5.09 -31.13 -2.30
C LEU A 141 4.92 -32.21 -1.22
N ALA A 142 3.98 -32.03 -0.28
CA ALA A 142 3.73 -33.00 0.78
C ALA A 142 2.78 -34.14 0.36
N THR A 143 2.17 -34.05 -0.82
CA THR A 143 1.29 -35.10 -1.38
C THR A 143 2.00 -35.89 -2.49
N ALA A 144 3.24 -35.55 -2.81
CA ALA A 144 4.05 -36.19 -3.84
C ALA A 144 5.27 -36.96 -3.28
N ALA A 145 5.31 -37.15 -1.97
CA ALA A 145 6.26 -38.02 -1.25
C ALA A 145 5.45 -39.07 -0.48
#